data_AF-A0A3B1AS59-F1
#
_entry.id   AF-A0A3B1AS59-F1
#
_cell.length_a   1.000
_cell.length_b   1.000
_cell.length_c   1.000
_cell.angle_alpha   90.00
_cell.angle_beta   90.00
_cell.angle_gamma   90.00
#
_symmetry.space_group_name_H-M   'P 1'
#
loop_
_entity.id
_entity.type
_entity.pdbx_description
1 polymer ?
#
loop_
_entity_poly.entity_id
_entity_poly.type
_entity_poly.pdbx_seq_one_letter_code
_entity_poly.pdbx_strand_id
1 'polypeptide(L)' 'MGPLFWIFIIVGVVLLARWLTGLSNTDSENHGRESALEILNKRYARGEIDRETYARMKQDLEL' A
#
# COMPACT_ATOMS: atom_id res chain seq x y z
N MET A 1 3.32 7.16 -29.84
CA MET A 1 2.50 6.47 -28.82
C MET A 1 2.40 7.38 -27.61
N GLY A 2 1.31 8.14 -27.47
CA GLY A 2 1.22 9.27 -26.54
C GLY A 2 0.89 8.89 -25.08
N PRO A 3 1.06 9.83 -24.13
CA PRO A 3 0.85 9.65 -22.68
C PRO A 3 -0.60 9.30 -22.28
N LEU A 4 -1.55 9.41 -23.22
CA LEU A 4 -2.95 9.02 -23.05
C LEU A 4 -3.12 7.53 -22.71
N PHE A 5 -2.26 6.66 -23.24
CA PHE A 5 -2.30 5.23 -22.95
C PHE A 5 -1.94 4.95 -21.48
N TRP A 6 -0.98 5.69 -20.93
CA TRP A 6 -0.60 5.58 -19.52
C TRP A 6 -1.69 6.06 -18.57
N ILE A 7 -2.42 7.12 -18.95
CA ILE A 7 -3.56 7.60 -18.15
C ILE A 7 -4.65 6.52 -18.06
N PHE A 8 -4.97 5.85 -19.17
CA PHE A 8 -5.96 4.76 -19.18
C PHE A 8 -5.54 3.59 -18.30
N ILE A 9 -4.25 3.22 -18.33
CA ILE A 9 -3.70 2.18 -17.46
C ILE A 9 -3.76 2.60 -15.99
N ILE A 10 -3.35 3.83 -15.65
CA ILE A 10 -3.38 4.33 -14.28
C ILE A 10 -4.80 4.35 -13.74
N VAL A 11 -5.77 4.84 -14.52
CA VAL A 11 -7.19 4.85 -14.13
C VAL A 11 -7.69 3.43 -13.88
N GLY A 12 -7.37 2.48 -14.76
CA GLY A 12 -7.75 1.06 -14.59
C GLY A 12 -7.16 0.45 -13.31
N VAL A 13 -5.86 0.68 -13.05
CA VAL A 13 -5.17 0.17 -11.86
C VAL A 13 -5.76 0.78 -10.58
N VAL A 14 -6.02 2.08 -10.55
CA VAL A 14 -6.61 2.76 -9.39
C VAL A 14 -8.03 2.27 -9.12
N LEU A 15 -8.84 2.09 -10.17
CA LEU A 15 -10.21 1.59 -10.02
C LEU A 15 -10.23 0.16 -9.49
N LEU A 16 -9.33 -0.69 -9.99
CA LEU A 16 -9.19 -2.08 -9.55
C LEU A 16 -8.70 -2.14 -8.09
N ALA A 17 -7.67 -1.38 -7.72
CA ALA A 17 -7.16 -1.30 -6.35
C ALA A 17 -8.23 -0.79 -5.36
N ARG A 18 -9.02 0.21 -5.76
CA ARG A 18 -10.13 0.74 -4.95
C ARG A 18 -11.27 -0.26 -4.78
N TRP A 19 -11.49 -1.14 -5.76
CA TRP A 19 -12.48 -2.20 -5.65
C TRP A 19 -11.99 -3.33 -4.73
N LEU A 20 -10.73 -3.74 -4.87
CA LEU A 20 -10.11 -4.74 -3.97
C LEU A 20 -10.11 -4.28 -2.51
N THR A 21 -9.77 -3.02 -2.24
CA THR A 21 -9.85 -2.45 -0.87
C THR A 21 -11.29 -2.29 -0.37
N GLY A 22 -12.28 -2.17 -1.25
CA GLY A 22 -13.70 -2.17 -0.89
C GLY A 22 -14.22 -3.54 -0.43
N LEU A 23 -13.70 -4.62 -1.03
CA LEU A 23 -14.06 -6.01 -0.71
C LEU A 23 -13.46 -6.51 0.60
N SER A 24 -12.30 -6.01 1.02
CA SER A 24 -11.62 -6.47 2.23
C SER A 24 -12.32 -6.06 3.54
N ASN A 25 -13.24 -5.09 3.55
CA ASN A 25 -13.87 -4.54 4.77
C ASN A 25 -14.76 -5.52 5.60
N THR A 26 -14.69 -6.84 5.39
CA THR A 26 -15.43 -7.83 6.18
C THR A 26 -14.58 -8.53 7.25
N ASP A 27 -13.25 -8.38 7.28
CA ASP A 27 -12.39 -9.03 8.27
C ASP A 27 -11.57 -8.01 9.10
N SER A 28 -12.20 -7.57 10.19
CA SER A 28 -11.74 -6.52 11.12
C SER A 28 -10.50 -6.86 11.96
N GLU A 29 -9.84 -8.00 11.76
CA GLU A 29 -8.63 -8.36 12.52
C GLU A 29 -7.32 -8.17 11.72
N ASN A 30 -7.39 -8.22 10.38
CA ASN A 30 -6.20 -8.11 9.52
C ASN A 30 -5.96 -6.70 8.95
N HIS A 31 -7.00 -5.85 8.92
CA HIS A 31 -6.92 -4.47 8.41
C HIS A 31 -5.99 -3.57 9.21
N GLY A 32 -5.83 -3.81 10.51
CA GLY A 32 -4.89 -3.05 11.35
C GLY A 32 -3.43 -3.30 10.95
N ARG A 33 -3.10 -4.55 10.61
CA ARG A 33 -1.75 -4.97 10.23
C ARG A 33 -1.41 -4.55 8.80
N GLU A 34 -2.35 -4.68 7.86
CA GLU A 34 -2.20 -4.17 6.50
C GLU A 34 -2.08 -2.64 6.45
N SER A 35 -2.89 -1.92 7.25
CA SER A 35 -2.79 -0.47 7.39
C SER A 35 -1.44 -0.03 7.98
N ALA A 36 -0.95 -0.72 9.02
CA ALA A 36 0.37 -0.44 9.60
C ALA A 36 1.50 -0.64 8.59
N LEU A 37 1.48 -1.74 7.83
CA LEU A 37 2.43 -2.00 6.74
C LEU A 37 2.33 -0.99 5.60
N GLU A 38 1.12 -0.59 5.20
CA GLU A 38 0.91 0.38 4.13
C GLU A 38 1.41 1.78 4.52
N ILE A 39 1.15 2.21 5.76
CA ILE A 39 1.67 3.46 6.33
C ILE A 39 3.20 3.43 6.35
N LEU A 40 3.79 2.31 6.74
CA LEU A 40 5.24 2.12 6.78
C LEU A 40 5.86 2.21 5.38
N ASN A 41 5.24 1.56 4.40
CA ASN A 41 5.70 1.57 3.00
C ASN A 41 5.60 2.97 2.38
N LYS A 42 4.51 3.69 2.69
CA LYS A 42 4.29 5.07 2.20
C LYS A 42 5.34 6.05 2.73
N ARG A 43 5.75 5.93 3.99
CA ARG A 43 6.80 6.80 4.58
C ARG A 43 8.20 6.46 4.08
N TYR A 44 8.48 5.18 3.86
CA TYR A 44 9.72 4.74 3.22
C TYR A 44 9.83 5.26 1.78
N ALA A 45 8.76 5.15 0.99
CA ALA A 45 8.71 5.71 -0.36
C ALA A 45 8.83 7.24 -0.38
N ARG A 46 8.38 7.91 0.70
CA ARG A 46 8.55 9.35 0.90
C ARG A 46 9.96 9.72 1.40
N GLY A 47 10.78 8.73 1.80
CA GLY A 47 12.12 8.95 2.37
C GLY A 47 12.12 9.47 3.80
N GLU A 48 10.99 9.41 4.51
CA GLU A 48 10.87 9.90 5.89
C GLU A 48 11.46 8.91 6.92
N ILE A 49 11.71 7.67 6.49
CA ILE A 49 12.31 6.61 7.31
C ILE A 49 13.34 5.86 6.49
N ASP A 50 14.46 5.54 7.15
CA ASP A 50 15.53 4.75 6.57
C ASP A 50 15.14 3.27 6.42
N ARG A 51 15.86 2.56 5.55
CA ARG A 51 15.70 1.13 5.30
C ARG A 51 15.87 0.30 6.58
N GLU A 52 16.78 0.68 7.48
CA GLU A 52 16.99 -0.04 8.73
C GLU A 52 15.77 0.04 9.65
N THR A 53 15.19 1.24 9.78
CA THR A 53 13.97 1.47 10.57
C THR A 53 12.76 0.77 9.95
N TYR A 54 12.64 0.78 8.61
CA TYR A 54 11.61 0.05 7.88
C TYR A 54 11.70 -1.46 8.14
N ALA A 55 12.90 -2.04 8.07
CA ALA A 55 13.12 -3.46 8.27
C ALA A 55 12.75 -3.92 9.70
N ARG A 56 13.15 -3.14 10.73
CA ARG A 56 12.78 -3.41 12.13
C ARG A 56 11.27 -3.41 12.34
N MET A 57 10.58 -2.36 11.89
CA MET A 57 9.12 -2.24 12.07
C MET A 57 8.35 -3.30 11.27
N LYS A 58 8.82 -3.65 10.07
CA LYS A 58 8.24 -4.73 9.28
C LYS A 58 8.34 -6.08 10.01
N GLN A 59 9.51 -6.38 10.57
CA GLN A 59 9.73 -7.63 11.32
C GLN A 59 8.85 -7.71 12.57
N ASP A 60 8.68 -6.59 13.29
CA ASP A 60 7.81 -6.52 14.48
C ASP A 60 6.32 -6.74 14.14
N LEU A 61 5.89 -6.34 12.94
CA LEU A 61 4.51 -6.52 12.47
C LEU A 61 4.24 -7.91 11.88
N GLU A 62 5.27 -8.59 11.38
CA GLU A 62 5.21 -9.98 10.89
C GLU A 62 5.40 -11.03 12.01
N LEU A 63 5.84 -10.62 13.20
CA LEU A 63 5.91 -11.43 14.42
C LEU A 63 4.54 -11.60 15.10
#